data_AF-A0A952WAU6-F1
#
_entry.id   AF-A0A952WAU6-F1
#
_cell.length_a   1.000
_cell.length_b   1.000
_cell.length_c   1.000
_cell.angle_alpha   90.00
_cell.angle_beta   90.00
_cell.angle_gamma   90.00
#
_symmetry.space_group_name_H-M   'P 1'
#
loop_
_entity.id
_entity.type
_entity.pdbx_description
1 polymer ?
#
loop_
_entity_poly.entity_id
_entity_poly.type
_entity_poly.pdbx_seq_one_letter_code
_entity_poly.pdbx_strand_id
1 'polypeptide(L)'
;MPFLVAGGRPAWLLFGFEFVVLVAGVLAVLFGRGRYREGPGLALAAIAGTVFIGSACGYISVGKQLGTMSLTPLLALRVLLAGILAAGGAWCVLSRDPKSWRCAMLGVLLGLPAAALAGSLVIGAARRVLMGFVSGGGIVQTGIAVLGIAVAGGMLCASVHLIVKAFEMGRVGADRYCPGCGYDWKELAVCPECGKARGLAAGA
;
A
#
# COMPACT_ATOMS: atom_id res chain seq x y z
N MET A 1 -1.41 22.98 -42.21
CA MET A 1 -0.39 22.50 -41.25
C MET A 1 -0.96 22.56 -39.83
N PRO A 2 -1.45 21.44 -39.26
CA PRO A 2 -2.01 21.40 -37.91
C PRO A 2 -1.08 20.63 -36.96
N PHE A 3 -0.01 21.29 -36.49
CA PHE A 3 0.88 20.74 -35.45
C PHE A 3 1.00 21.67 -34.21
N LEU A 4 0.21 22.75 -34.16
CA LEU A 4 0.36 23.81 -33.13
C LEU A 4 -0.77 23.91 -32.09
N VAL A 5 -1.67 22.91 -32.00
CA VAL A 5 -2.56 22.77 -30.84
C VAL A 5 -2.38 21.40 -30.18
N ALA A 6 -1.13 20.93 -30.12
CA ALA A 6 -0.70 20.10 -29.01
C ALA A 6 -0.54 21.04 -27.82
N GLY A 7 -1.66 21.36 -27.15
CA GLY A 7 -1.63 22.11 -25.89
C GLY A 7 -0.58 21.46 -25.00
N GLY A 8 0.46 22.24 -24.65
CA GLY A 8 1.69 21.77 -24.05
C GLY A 8 1.41 20.78 -22.93
N ARG A 9 1.44 19.48 -23.25
CA ARG A 9 1.27 18.44 -22.26
C ARG A 9 2.43 18.65 -21.30
N PRO A 10 2.19 18.86 -20.00
CA PRO A 10 3.21 19.33 -19.07
C PRO A 10 4.29 18.25 -18.91
N ALA A 11 5.29 18.26 -19.79
CA ALA A 11 6.49 17.44 -19.68
C ALA A 11 7.15 17.65 -18.30
N TRP A 12 6.95 18.83 -17.73
CA TRP A 12 7.31 19.19 -16.36
C TRP A 12 6.72 18.27 -15.29
N LEU A 13 5.46 17.85 -15.39
CA LEU A 13 4.86 16.93 -14.41
C LEU A 13 5.50 15.54 -14.47
N LEU A 14 5.85 15.07 -15.67
CA LEU A 14 6.49 13.77 -15.85
C LEU A 14 7.93 13.79 -15.30
N PHE A 15 8.64 14.90 -15.50
CA PHE A 15 9.98 15.11 -14.95
C PHE A 15 9.96 15.21 -13.41
N GLY A 16 8.99 15.93 -12.85
CA GLY A 16 8.79 16.01 -11.41
C GLY A 16 8.47 14.65 -10.78
N PHE A 17 7.67 13.82 -11.45
CA PHE A 17 7.40 12.46 -10.98
C PHE A 17 8.64 11.57 -10.98
N GLU A 18 9.44 11.60 -12.05
CA GLU A 18 10.70 10.84 -12.10
C GLU A 18 11.67 11.27 -11.00
N PHE A 19 11.72 12.56 -10.69
CA PHE A 19 12.51 13.06 -9.57
C PHE A 19 12.04 12.50 -8.22
N VAL A 20 10.72 12.46 -7.98
CA VAL A 20 10.16 11.84 -6.77
C VAL A 20 10.49 10.35 -6.69
N VAL A 21 10.37 9.60 -7.81
CA VAL A 21 10.74 8.17 -7.86
C VAL A 21 12.23 7.98 -7.58
N LEU A 22 13.09 8.85 -8.11
CA LEU A 22 14.53 8.82 -7.86
C LEU A 22 14.83 9.05 -6.37
N VAL A 23 14.25 10.08 -5.76
CA VAL A 23 14.41 10.36 -4.32
C VAL A 23 13.90 9.20 -3.47
N ALA A 24 12.74 8.64 -3.83
CA ALA A 24 12.16 7.50 -3.13
C ALA A 24 13.06 6.26 -3.25
N GLY A 25 13.68 6.03 -4.41
CA GLY A 25 14.68 4.98 -4.62
C GLY A 25 15.93 5.16 -3.75
N VAL A 26 16.46 6.38 -3.65
CA VAL A 26 17.59 6.69 -2.75
C VAL A 26 17.23 6.41 -1.30
N LEU A 27 16.05 6.85 -0.85
CA LEU A 27 15.56 6.56 0.50
C LEU A 27 15.41 5.05 0.73
N ALA A 28 14.85 4.31 -0.22
CA ALA A 28 14.72 2.86 -0.13
C ALA A 28 16.08 2.17 0.06
N VAL A 29 17.12 2.58 -0.68
CA VAL A 29 18.49 2.08 -0.51
C VAL A 29 19.05 2.43 0.87
N LEU A 30 18.84 3.67 1.34
CA LEU A 30 19.30 4.10 2.67
C LEU A 30 18.63 3.31 3.80
N PHE A 31 17.34 3.00 3.69
CA PHE A 31 16.63 2.13 4.61
C PHE A 31 17.13 0.67 4.53
N GLY A 32 17.41 0.18 3.32
CA GLY A 32 17.94 -1.16 3.08
C GLY A 32 19.34 -1.39 3.68
N ARG A 33 20.17 -0.34 3.80
CA ARG A 33 21.50 -0.42 4.44
C ARG A 33 21.46 -0.58 5.96
N GLY A 34 20.28 -0.71 6.57
CA GLY A 34 20.14 -1.03 8.00
C GLY A 34 20.50 0.13 8.94
N ARG A 35 20.65 1.35 8.42
CA ARG A 35 20.93 2.55 9.24
C ARG A 35 19.77 2.86 10.20
N TYR A 36 18.54 2.51 9.83
CA TYR A 36 17.35 2.67 10.65
C TYR A 36 16.92 1.31 11.19
N ARG A 37 17.21 1.06 12.47
CA ARG A 37 16.87 -0.18 13.16
C ARG A 37 15.37 -0.35 13.40
N GLU A 38 14.60 0.74 13.38
CA GLU A 38 13.17 0.74 13.64
C GLU A 38 12.37 1.08 12.38
N GLY A 39 11.47 0.19 11.97
CA GLY A 39 10.49 0.46 10.92
C GLY A 39 10.93 0.45 9.43
N PRO A 40 12.05 -0.16 8.99
CA PRO A 40 12.46 -0.06 7.59
C PRO A 40 11.44 -0.67 6.61
N GLY A 41 10.71 -1.71 6.99
CA GLY A 41 9.71 -2.33 6.10
C GLY A 41 8.48 -1.45 5.84
N LEU A 42 8.02 -0.69 6.84
CA LEU A 42 6.87 0.20 6.69
C LEU A 42 7.23 1.40 5.81
N ALA A 43 8.46 1.93 5.96
CA ALA A 43 9.00 2.96 5.08
C ALA A 43 9.10 2.47 3.62
N LEU A 44 9.62 1.25 3.38
CA LEU A 44 9.70 0.66 2.04
C LEU A 44 8.31 0.40 1.44
N ALA A 45 7.35 -0.07 2.24
CA ALA A 45 5.97 -0.26 1.80
C ALA A 45 5.31 1.07 1.41
N ALA A 46 5.53 2.13 2.18
CA ALA A 46 5.03 3.47 1.87
C ALA A 46 5.65 4.01 0.57
N ILE A 47 6.97 3.88 0.40
CA ILE A 47 7.67 4.25 -0.83
C ILE A 47 7.09 3.49 -2.02
N ALA A 48 6.99 2.17 -1.95
CA ALA A 48 6.42 1.36 -3.02
C ALA A 48 4.97 1.77 -3.35
N GLY A 49 4.15 2.05 -2.33
CA GLY A 49 2.79 2.56 -2.49
C GLY A 49 2.73 3.88 -3.23
N THR A 50 3.60 4.84 -2.88
CA THR A 50 3.66 6.14 -3.58
C THR A 50 4.10 6.01 -5.04
N VAL A 51 5.09 5.15 -5.32
CA VAL A 51 5.55 4.89 -6.70
C VAL A 51 4.43 4.24 -7.51
N PHE A 52 3.70 3.29 -6.93
CA PHE A 52 2.58 2.62 -7.58
C PHE A 52 1.43 3.59 -7.90
N ILE A 53 0.94 4.33 -6.89
CA ILE A 53 -0.17 5.28 -7.05
C ILE A 53 0.21 6.38 -8.03
N GLY A 54 1.40 6.98 -7.88
CA GLY A 54 1.85 8.04 -8.78
C GLY A 54 2.03 7.54 -10.22
N SER A 55 2.51 6.31 -10.42
CA SER A 55 2.59 5.70 -11.75
C SER A 55 1.20 5.48 -12.37
N ALA A 56 0.23 5.01 -11.58
CA ALA A 56 -1.15 4.81 -12.03
C ALA A 56 -1.83 6.14 -12.39
N CYS A 57 -1.72 7.16 -11.54
CA CYS A 57 -2.25 8.50 -11.81
C CYS A 57 -1.60 9.12 -13.05
N GLY A 58 -0.28 8.98 -13.21
CA GLY A 58 0.44 9.45 -14.40
C GLY A 58 -0.03 8.77 -15.69
N TYR A 59 -0.27 7.45 -15.64
CA TYR A 59 -0.80 6.71 -16.78
C TYR A 59 -2.21 7.15 -17.19
N ILE A 60 -3.08 7.41 -16.21
CA ILE A 60 -4.45 7.90 -16.45
C ILE A 60 -4.40 9.32 -17.02
N SER A 61 -3.54 10.19 -16.50
CA SER A 61 -3.43 11.60 -16.91
C SER A 61 -2.98 11.77 -18.37
N VAL A 62 -2.11 10.88 -18.87
CA VAL A 62 -1.47 11.03 -20.19
C VAL A 62 -2.26 10.36 -21.33
N GLY A 63 -3.26 9.53 -21.03
CA GLY A 63 -4.10 8.91 -22.06
C GLY A 63 -3.42 7.77 -22.83
N LYS A 64 -2.53 7.00 -22.18
CA LYS A 64 -1.85 5.77 -22.66
C LYS A 64 -0.83 5.93 -23.81
N GLN A 65 -0.81 7.05 -24.54
CA GLN A 65 0.13 7.30 -25.64
C GLN A 65 0.86 8.65 -25.49
N LEU A 66 2.19 8.64 -25.66
CA LEU A 66 3.03 9.83 -25.76
C LEU A 66 3.60 9.89 -27.19
N GLY A 67 3.03 10.74 -28.04
CA GLY A 67 3.39 10.77 -29.46
C GLY A 67 3.06 9.43 -30.15
N THR A 68 4.07 8.77 -30.71
CA THR A 68 3.94 7.46 -31.37
C THR A 68 4.32 6.28 -30.47
N MET A 69 4.80 6.53 -29.25
CA MET A 69 5.27 5.48 -28.33
C MET A 69 4.21 5.08 -27.31
N SER A 70 4.11 3.78 -27.04
CA SER A 70 3.25 3.24 -25.98
C SER A 70 3.91 3.43 -24.61
N LEU A 71 3.17 3.95 -23.64
CA LEU A 71 3.62 4.11 -22.25
C LEU A 71 3.40 2.85 -21.41
N THR A 72 2.71 1.86 -21.96
CA THR A 72 2.39 0.59 -21.29
C THR A 72 3.62 -0.19 -20.80
N PRO A 73 4.73 -0.36 -21.57
CA PRO A 73 5.91 -1.06 -21.05
C PRO A 73 6.59 -0.30 -19.90
N LEU A 74 6.62 1.03 -19.98
CA LEU A 74 7.21 1.86 -18.93
C LEU A 74 6.40 1.76 -17.62
N LEU A 75 5.06 1.80 -17.72
CA LEU A 75 4.18 1.59 -16.57
C LEU A 75 4.40 0.19 -15.97
N ALA A 76 4.42 -0.84 -16.82
CA ALA A 76 4.62 -2.22 -16.38
C ALA A 76 5.95 -2.37 -15.62
N LEU A 77 7.03 -1.76 -16.12
CA LEU A 77 8.32 -1.75 -15.45
C LEU A 77 8.27 -1.05 -14.08
N ARG A 78 7.63 0.12 -13.99
CA ARG A 78 7.50 0.85 -12.71
C ARG A 78 6.67 0.08 -11.68
N VAL A 79 5.57 -0.53 -12.12
CA VAL A 79 4.71 -1.37 -11.27
C VAL A 79 5.48 -2.62 -10.81
N LEU A 80 6.25 -3.25 -11.70
CA LEU A 80 7.10 -4.38 -11.37
C LEU A 80 8.15 -4.00 -10.33
N LEU A 81 8.86 -2.89 -10.52
CA LEU A 81 9.88 -2.39 -9.57
C LEU A 81 9.26 -2.04 -8.22
N ALA A 82 8.10 -1.36 -8.19
CA ALA A 82 7.36 -1.09 -6.96
C ALA A 82 6.95 -2.39 -6.25
N GLY A 83 6.52 -3.40 -7.01
CA GLY A 83 6.18 -4.72 -6.50
C GLY A 83 7.38 -5.43 -5.87
N ILE A 84 8.54 -5.41 -6.53
CA ILE A 84 9.78 -6.01 -6.01
C ILE A 84 10.21 -5.31 -4.72
N LEU A 85 10.14 -3.97 -4.66
CA LEU A 85 10.48 -3.20 -3.45
C LEU A 85 9.50 -3.49 -2.30
N ALA A 86 8.20 -3.53 -2.57
CA ALA A 86 7.19 -3.88 -1.58
C ALA A 86 7.39 -5.31 -1.05
N ALA A 87 7.61 -6.27 -1.94
CA ALA A 87 7.84 -7.67 -1.60
C ALA A 87 9.12 -7.85 -0.80
N GLY A 88 10.22 -7.19 -1.19
CA GLY A 88 11.49 -7.21 -0.45
C GLY A 88 11.34 -6.60 0.95
N GLY A 89 10.69 -5.44 1.07
CA GLY A 89 10.43 -4.79 2.35
C GLY A 89 9.53 -5.62 3.27
N ALA A 90 8.48 -6.22 2.72
CA ALA A 90 7.61 -7.14 3.44
C ALA A 90 8.39 -8.39 3.87
N TRP A 91 9.13 -9.04 2.98
CA TRP A 91 9.91 -10.23 3.28
C TRP A 91 10.90 -9.99 4.42
N CYS A 92 11.65 -8.88 4.39
CA CYS A 92 12.62 -8.54 5.44
C CYS A 92 12.00 -8.35 6.84
N VAL A 93 10.74 -7.93 6.93
CA VAL A 93 10.04 -7.78 8.23
C VAL A 93 9.31 -9.06 8.63
N LEU A 94 8.55 -9.65 7.71
CA LEU A 94 7.72 -10.82 7.99
C LEU A 94 8.54 -12.10 8.18
N SER A 95 9.76 -12.20 7.64
CA SER A 95 10.64 -13.35 7.87
C SER A 95 11.08 -13.51 9.33
N ARG A 96 10.84 -12.51 10.18
CA ARG A 96 11.24 -12.52 11.60
C ARG A 96 10.25 -13.27 12.49
N ASP A 97 8.97 -13.32 12.12
CA ASP A 97 7.94 -14.06 12.86
C ASP A 97 7.00 -14.79 11.89
N PRO A 98 6.97 -16.13 11.87
CA PRO A 98 6.09 -16.89 10.98
C PRO A 98 4.59 -16.65 11.22
N LYS A 99 4.19 -16.18 12.41
CA LYS A 99 2.77 -15.84 12.67
C LYS A 99 2.35 -14.58 11.93
N SER A 100 3.26 -13.64 11.71
CA SER A 100 2.99 -12.40 10.98
C SER A 100 2.54 -12.63 9.53
N TRP A 101 3.07 -13.69 8.89
CA TRP A 101 2.68 -14.10 7.54
C TRP A 101 1.20 -14.40 7.40
N ARG A 102 0.60 -15.06 8.39
CA ARG A 102 -0.84 -15.37 8.36
C ARG A 102 -1.68 -14.10 8.39
N CYS A 103 -1.35 -13.14 9.26
CA CYS A 103 -2.06 -11.86 9.31
C CYS A 103 -1.88 -11.05 8.03
N ALA A 104 -0.66 -11.00 7.48
CA ALA A 104 -0.41 -10.31 6.23
C ALA A 104 -1.16 -10.94 5.05
N MET A 105 -1.15 -12.27 4.92
CA MET A 105 -1.91 -12.99 3.89
C MET A 105 -3.41 -12.76 4.04
N LEU A 106 -3.96 -12.79 5.25
CA LEU A 106 -5.37 -12.46 5.50
C LEU A 106 -5.68 -11.02 5.10
N GLY A 107 -4.81 -10.07 5.44
CA GLY A 107 -4.94 -8.67 5.03
C GLY A 107 -4.97 -8.53 3.50
N VAL A 108 -4.03 -9.17 2.79
CA VAL A 108 -3.98 -9.16 1.31
C VAL A 108 -5.22 -9.80 0.71
N LEU A 109 -5.61 -10.98 1.21
CA LEU A 109 -6.77 -11.72 0.70
C LEU A 109 -8.08 -10.98 0.93
N LEU A 110 -8.21 -10.29 2.08
CA LEU A 110 -9.36 -9.42 2.38
C LEU A 110 -9.37 -8.15 1.51
N GLY A 111 -8.20 -7.61 1.18
CA GLY A 111 -8.07 -6.42 0.31
C GLY A 111 -8.28 -6.71 -1.18
N LEU A 112 -8.07 -7.96 -1.62
CA LEU A 112 -8.11 -8.35 -3.02
C LEU A 112 -9.45 -8.07 -3.72
N PRO A 113 -10.63 -8.38 -3.14
CA PRO A 113 -11.92 -8.06 -3.75
C PRO A 113 -12.13 -6.55 -3.92
N ALA A 114 -11.75 -5.76 -2.91
CA ALA A 114 -11.89 -4.31 -2.98
C ALA A 114 -10.90 -3.68 -3.97
N ALA A 115 -9.68 -4.20 -4.06
CA ALA A 115 -8.71 -3.81 -5.06
C ALA A 115 -9.14 -4.21 -6.48
N ALA A 116 -9.74 -5.40 -6.66
CA ALA A 116 -10.31 -5.84 -7.93
C ALA A 116 -11.48 -4.96 -8.35
N LEU A 117 -12.36 -4.60 -7.40
CA LEU A 117 -13.47 -3.66 -7.64
C LEU A 117 -12.92 -2.29 -8.07
N ALA A 118 -11.97 -1.73 -7.34
CA ALA A 118 -11.32 -0.46 -7.69
C ALA A 118 -10.61 -0.51 -9.05
N GLY A 119 -9.89 -1.61 -9.34
CA GLY A 119 -9.22 -1.83 -10.62
C GLY A 119 -10.19 -1.94 -11.79
N SER A 120 -11.37 -2.53 -11.57
CA SER A 120 -12.41 -2.63 -12.59
C SER A 120 -12.95 -1.26 -13.03
N LEU A 121 -12.92 -0.25 -12.15
CA LEU A 121 -13.29 1.13 -12.50
C LEU A 121 -12.31 1.79 -13.47
N VAL A 122 -11.05 1.35 -13.46
CA VAL A 122 -9.99 1.86 -14.34
C VAL A 122 -10.01 1.16 -15.70
N ILE A 123 -10.44 -0.12 -15.75
CA ILE A 123 -10.53 -0.90 -16.98
C ILE A 123 -11.78 -0.49 -17.76
N GLY A 124 -11.59 0.15 -18.93
CA GLY A 124 -12.67 0.74 -19.73
C GLY A 124 -13.82 -0.20 -20.13
N ALA A 125 -13.58 -1.52 -20.21
CA ALA A 125 -14.64 -2.50 -20.45
C ALA A 125 -15.58 -2.65 -19.24
N ALA A 126 -15.03 -2.86 -18.05
CA ALA A 126 -15.80 -2.96 -16.82
C ALA A 126 -16.46 -1.62 -16.45
N ARG A 127 -15.78 -0.49 -16.69
CA ARG A 127 -16.37 0.85 -16.53
C ARG A 127 -17.64 1.04 -17.37
N ARG A 128 -17.69 0.54 -18.61
CA ARG A 128 -18.89 0.64 -19.47
C ARG A 128 -20.06 -0.17 -18.92
N VAL A 129 -19.80 -1.40 -18.45
CA VAL A 129 -20.83 -2.23 -17.79
C VAL A 129 -21.35 -1.53 -16.54
N LEU A 130 -20.44 -1.02 -15.70
CA LEU A 130 -20.80 -0.34 -14.46
C LEU A 130 -21.60 0.95 -14.70
N MET A 131 -21.19 1.75 -15.69
CA MET A 131 -21.94 2.94 -16.09
C MET A 131 -23.33 2.60 -16.62
N GLY A 132 -23.48 1.49 -17.37
CA GLY A 132 -24.79 0.99 -17.81
C GLY A 132 -25.71 0.62 -16.64
N PHE A 133 -25.16 -0.02 -15.60
CA PHE A 133 -25.88 -0.32 -14.37
C PHE A 133 -26.29 0.95 -13.61
N VAL A 134 -25.41 1.95 -13.52
CA VAL A 134 -25.69 3.21 -12.80
C VAL A 134 -26.66 4.12 -13.58
N SER A 135 -26.59 4.11 -14.91
CA SER A 135 -27.47 4.93 -15.76
C SER A 135 -28.93 4.48 -15.77
N GLY A 136 -29.22 3.28 -15.25
CA GLY A 136 -30.60 2.80 -15.06
C GLY A 136 -31.41 3.64 -14.05
N GLY A 137 -30.77 4.55 -13.30
CA GLY A 137 -31.39 5.74 -12.72
C GLY A 137 -32.38 5.52 -11.58
N GLY A 138 -32.49 4.30 -11.03
CA GLY A 138 -33.39 4.02 -9.90
C GLY A 138 -32.75 4.34 -8.54
N ILE A 139 -33.54 4.88 -7.60
CA ILE A 139 -33.14 5.08 -6.18
C ILE A 139 -32.49 3.81 -5.59
N VAL A 140 -33.01 2.64 -5.96
CA VAL A 140 -32.48 1.33 -5.54
C VAL A 140 -31.05 1.10 -6.03
N GLN A 141 -30.73 1.45 -7.28
CA GLN A 141 -29.38 1.28 -7.83
C GLN A 141 -28.37 2.21 -7.16
N THR A 142 -28.75 3.46 -6.89
CA THR A 142 -27.93 4.39 -6.11
C THR A 142 -27.66 3.84 -4.71
N GLY A 143 -28.69 3.30 -4.04
CA GLY A 143 -28.53 2.66 -2.73
C GLY A 143 -27.55 1.49 -2.75
N ILE A 144 -27.65 0.60 -3.75
CA ILE A 144 -26.72 -0.53 -3.93
C ILE A 144 -25.29 -0.02 -4.17
N ALA A 145 -25.11 1.01 -5.00
CA ALA A 145 -23.78 1.56 -5.29
C ALA A 145 -23.14 2.18 -4.04
N VAL A 146 -23.88 2.97 -3.26
CA VAL A 146 -23.41 3.56 -2.00
C VAL A 146 -23.02 2.48 -1.00
N LEU A 147 -23.88 1.47 -0.83
CA LEU A 147 -23.59 0.34 0.05
C LEU A 147 -22.34 -0.43 -0.40
N GLY A 148 -22.21 -0.69 -1.70
CA GLY A 148 -21.05 -1.36 -2.27
C GLY A 148 -19.74 -0.60 -2.03
N ILE A 149 -19.75 0.72 -2.17
CA ILE A 149 -18.59 1.59 -1.87
C ILE A 149 -18.25 1.54 -0.38
N ALA A 150 -19.27 1.62 0.50
CA ALA A 150 -19.06 1.57 1.95
C ALA A 150 -18.46 0.23 2.39
N VAL A 151 -18.98 -0.89 1.87
CA VAL A 151 -18.45 -2.24 2.14
C VAL A 151 -17.02 -2.37 1.62
N ALA A 152 -16.75 -1.95 0.38
CA ALA A 152 -15.40 -2.00 -0.19
C ALA A 152 -14.41 -1.14 0.61
N GLY A 153 -14.82 0.05 1.04
CA GLY A 153 -14.03 0.92 1.91
C GLY A 153 -13.72 0.29 3.27
N GLY A 154 -14.72 -0.35 3.89
CA GLY A 154 -14.54 -1.11 5.13
C GLY A 154 -13.56 -2.27 4.98
N MET A 155 -13.66 -3.03 3.89
CA MET A 155 -12.73 -4.13 3.57
C MET A 155 -11.30 -3.63 3.33
N LEU A 156 -11.12 -2.49 2.64
CA LEU A 156 -9.80 -1.86 2.47
C LEU A 156 -9.22 -1.40 3.82
N CYS A 157 -10.03 -0.77 4.67
CA CYS A 157 -9.59 -0.34 5.99
C CYS A 157 -9.14 -1.53 6.85
N ALA A 158 -9.95 -2.59 6.89
CA ALA A 158 -9.62 -3.82 7.61
C ALA A 158 -8.36 -4.51 7.04
N SER A 159 -8.21 -4.54 5.71
CA SER A 159 -7.02 -5.05 5.03
C SER A 159 -5.75 -4.30 5.46
N VAL A 160 -5.79 -2.96 5.41
CA VAL A 160 -4.67 -2.10 5.84
C VAL A 160 -4.36 -2.31 7.31
N HIS A 161 -5.38 -2.39 8.17
CA HIS A 161 -5.19 -2.66 9.60
C HIS A 161 -4.48 -3.99 9.86
N LEU A 162 -4.90 -5.06 9.18
CA LEU A 162 -4.25 -6.38 9.30
C LEU A 162 -2.82 -6.38 8.79
N ILE A 163 -2.54 -5.66 7.70
CA ILE A 163 -1.18 -5.50 7.17
C ILE A 163 -0.31 -4.75 8.18
N VAL A 164 -0.76 -3.60 8.70
CA VAL A 164 -0.03 -2.82 9.71
C VAL A 164 0.26 -3.68 10.95
N LYS A 165 -0.75 -4.39 11.46
CA LYS A 165 -0.60 -5.31 12.58
C LYS A 165 0.43 -6.41 12.30
N ALA A 166 0.49 -6.93 11.08
CA ALA A 166 1.51 -7.89 10.68
C ALA A 166 2.93 -7.29 10.72
N PHE A 167 3.11 -6.06 10.25
CA PHE A 167 4.39 -5.35 10.35
C PHE A 167 4.79 -5.04 11.80
N GLU A 168 3.83 -4.70 12.66
CA GLU A 168 4.07 -4.47 14.09
C GLU A 168 4.53 -5.73 14.81
N MET A 169 3.96 -6.90 14.48
CA MET A 169 4.40 -8.19 15.03
C MET A 169 5.84 -8.56 14.62
N GLY A 170 6.28 -8.16 13.42
CA GLY A 170 7.66 -8.35 12.95
C GLY A 170 8.69 -7.34 13.52
N ARG A 171 8.27 -6.41 14.38
CA ARG A 171 9.16 -5.40 14.96
C ARG A 171 10.03 -6.01 16.06
N VAL A 172 11.35 -5.90 15.89
CA VAL A 172 12.34 -6.38 16.88
C VAL A 172 12.17 -5.59 18.18
N GLY A 173 11.97 -6.29 19.29
CA GLY A 173 11.82 -5.69 20.62
C GLY A 173 10.37 -5.51 21.10
N ALA A 174 9.35 -6.03 20.41
CA ALA A 174 7.98 -6.02 20.94
C ALA A 174 7.87 -6.78 22.29
N ASP A 175 8.68 -7.82 22.47
CA ASP A 175 8.89 -8.60 23.69
C ASP A 175 9.65 -7.84 24.80
N ARG A 176 10.22 -6.68 24.46
CA ARG A 176 10.85 -5.80 25.43
C ARG A 176 9.89 -4.79 26.03
N TYR A 177 8.64 -4.63 25.60
CA TYR A 177 7.76 -3.59 26.16
C TYR A 177 6.58 -4.17 26.97
N CYS A 178 6.21 -3.59 28.14
CA CYS A 178 4.96 -3.97 28.85
C CYS A 178 3.77 -3.62 27.92
N PRO A 179 2.89 -4.57 27.55
CA PRO A 179 1.77 -4.28 26.64
C PRO A 179 0.72 -3.33 27.25
N GLY A 180 0.76 -3.11 28.56
CA GLY A 180 -0.13 -2.16 29.24
C GLY A 180 0.35 -0.70 29.22
N CYS A 181 1.66 -0.44 29.26
CA CYS A 181 2.20 0.91 29.45
C CYS A 181 3.41 1.26 28.55
N GLY A 182 3.96 0.32 27.78
CA GLY A 182 5.09 0.56 26.89
C GLY A 182 6.47 0.66 27.57
N TYR A 183 6.61 0.22 28.83
CA TYR A 183 7.89 0.25 29.55
C TYR A 183 8.87 -0.85 29.09
N ASP A 184 10.17 -0.51 28.90
CA ASP A 184 11.23 -1.44 28.45
C ASP A 184 11.70 -2.41 29.57
N TRP A 185 11.49 -3.70 29.34
CA TRP A 185 11.81 -4.86 30.17
C TRP A 185 13.29 -5.25 30.14
N LYS A 186 14.21 -4.29 30.04
CA LYS A 186 15.63 -4.61 29.86
C LYS A 186 16.14 -5.62 30.88
N GLU A 187 15.69 -5.56 32.13
CA GLU A 187 16.16 -6.47 33.19
C GLU A 187 15.11 -6.84 34.27
N LEU A 188 13.89 -6.32 34.20
CA LEU A 188 12.90 -6.49 35.27
C LEU A 188 11.98 -7.70 35.02
N ALA A 189 11.67 -8.45 36.08
CA ALA A 189 10.66 -9.52 36.04
C ALA A 189 9.24 -8.97 36.16
N VAL A 190 9.07 -7.80 36.79
CA VAL A 190 7.79 -7.08 36.96
C VAL A 190 7.92 -5.64 36.48
N CYS A 191 6.94 -5.15 35.73
CA CYS A 191 6.99 -3.79 35.21
C CYS A 191 6.68 -2.80 36.34
N PRO A 192 7.52 -1.78 36.55
CA PRO A 192 7.37 -0.88 37.70
C PRO A 192 6.11 -0.01 37.61
N GLU A 193 5.63 0.30 36.40
CA GLU A 193 4.40 1.09 36.25
C GLU A 193 3.13 0.24 36.26
N CYS A 194 3.13 -0.87 35.52
CA CYS A 194 1.91 -1.67 35.29
C CYS A 194 1.76 -2.84 36.30
N GLY A 195 2.81 -3.17 37.07
CA GLY A 195 2.82 -4.30 38.03
C GLY A 195 2.68 -5.69 37.39
N LYS A 196 2.51 -5.81 36.07
CA LYS A 196 2.42 -7.09 35.37
C LYS A 196 3.78 -7.77 35.35
N ALA A 197 3.82 -9.08 35.58
CA ALA A 197 5.04 -9.88 35.45
C ALA A 197 5.27 -10.35 34.00
N ARG A 198 6.54 -10.48 33.62
CA ARG A 198 6.98 -10.96 32.30
C ARG A 198 6.63 -12.44 32.17
N GLY A 199 5.71 -12.80 31.27
CA GLY A 199 5.36 -14.20 30.98
C GLY A 199 3.96 -14.67 31.43
N LEU A 200 3.24 -13.92 32.27
CA LEU A 200 1.88 -14.31 32.70
C LEU A 200 0.80 -14.10 31.61
N ALA A 201 1.10 -13.40 30.52
CA ALA A 201 0.11 -13.03 29.51
C ALA A 201 0.06 -13.96 28.28
N ALA A 202 0.89 -15.01 28.21
CA ALA A 202 0.99 -15.85 27.01
C ALA A 202 0.11 -17.13 27.05
N GLY A 203 -0.71 -17.32 28.09
CA GLY A 203 -1.40 -18.60 28.32
C GLY A 203 -2.82 -18.54 28.86
N ALA A 204 -3.53 -17.41 28.74
CA ALA A 204 -4.96 -17.30 29.09
C ALA A 204 -5.79 -16.87 27.87
#